data_AF-A0A3C1RYB8-F1
#
_entry.id   AF-A0A3C1RYB8-F1
#
_cell.length_a   1.000
_cell.length_b   1.000
_cell.length_c   1.000
_cell.angle_alpha   90.00
_cell.angle_beta   90.00
_cell.angle_gamma   90.00
#
_symmetry.space_group_name_H-M   'P 1'
#
loop_
_entity.id
_entity.type
_entity.pdbx_description
1 polymer ?
#
loop_
_entity_poly.entity_id
_entity_poly.type
_entity_poly.pdbx_seq_one_letter_code
_entity_poly.pdbx_strand_id
1 'polypeptide(L)' 'MKTLKLFLVIVLIVMLTRCGSTLVNSKIKNNERPVALVNDSLEYEITIVDVGFNSYLKTIARPRGFHSLKYL' A
#
# COMPACT_ATOMS: atom_id res chain seq x y z
N MET A 1 -34.09 -32.49 20.46
CA MET A 1 -32.61 -32.49 20.65
C MET A 1 -31.80 -32.82 19.40
N LYS A 2 -32.32 -33.61 18.45
CA LYS A 2 -31.57 -34.02 17.24
C LYS A 2 -31.45 -32.88 16.21
N THR A 3 -32.51 -32.11 16.01
CA THR A 3 -32.57 -30.94 15.12
C THR A 3 -31.71 -29.77 15.62
N LEU A 4 -31.66 -29.54 16.93
CA LEU A 4 -30.82 -28.51 17.55
C LEU A 4 -29.32 -28.82 17.43
N LYS A 5 -28.93 -30.08 17.61
CA LYS A 5 -27.54 -30.53 17.39
C LYS A 5 -27.14 -30.38 15.91
N LEU A 6 -28.04 -30.68 14.99
CA LEU A 6 -27.80 -30.51 13.55
C LEU A 6 -27.55 -29.04 13.19
N PHE A 7 -28.34 -28.12 13.75
CA PHE A 7 -28.18 -26.68 13.52
C PHE A 7 -26.82 -26.17 14.04
N LEU A 8 -26.40 -26.62 15.23
CA LEU A 8 -25.13 -26.23 15.83
C LEU A 8 -23.91 -26.70 15.01
N VAL A 9 -24.00 -27.88 14.40
CA VAL A 9 -22.94 -28.42 13.52
C VAL A 9 -22.83 -27.59 12.23
N ILE A 10 -23.95 -27.17 11.64
CA ILE A 10 -23.95 -26.36 10.41
C ILE A 10 -23.31 -24.99 10.66
N VAL A 11 -23.61 -24.35 11.79
CA VAL A 11 -23.00 -23.05 12.16
C VAL A 11 -21.48 -23.17 12.33
N LEU A 12 -20.98 -24.26 12.92
CA LEU A 12 -19.56 -24.48 13.11
C LEU A 12 -18.82 -24.65 11.77
N ILE A 13 -19.43 -25.32 10.79
CA ILE A 13 -18.85 -25.52 9.45
C ILE A 13 -18.74 -24.18 8.70
N VAL A 14 -19.77 -23.33 8.78
CA VAL A 14 -19.77 -22.01 8.13
C VAL A 14 -18.65 -21.11 8.68
N MET A 15 -18.36 -21.19 9.97
CA MET A 15 -17.27 -20.41 10.60
C MET A 15 -15.88 -20.85 10.11
N LEU A 16 -15.68 -22.12 9.80
CA LEU A 16 -14.41 -22.65 9.31
C LEU A 16 -14.15 -22.33 7.82
N THR A 17 -15.19 -22.01 7.05
CA THR A 17 -15.06 -21.72 5.61
C THR A 17 -14.63 -20.28 5.26
N ARG A 18 -14.37 -19.42 6.25
CA ARG A 18 -13.95 -18.01 6.01
C ARG A 18 -12.44 -17.75 6.02
N CYS A 19 -11.61 -18.77 5.74
CA CYS A 19 -10.18 -18.56 5.54
C CYS A 19 -9.84 -18.48 4.05
N GLY A 20 -9.92 -17.28 3.48
CA GLY A 20 -9.48 -16.99 2.13
C GLY A 20 -8.61 -15.74 2.14
N SER A 21 -7.32 -15.88 2.44
CA SER A 21 -6.35 -14.82 2.20
C SER A 21 -6.03 -14.79 0.70
N THR A 22 -6.29 -13.66 0.04
CA THR A 22 -5.78 -13.44 -1.31
C THR A 22 -4.28 -13.19 -1.22
N LEU A 23 -3.47 -14.02 -1.90
CA LEU A 23 -2.04 -13.79 -2.01
C LEU A 23 -1.83 -12.60 -2.96
N VAL A 24 -1.69 -11.38 -2.41
CA VAL A 24 -1.26 -10.22 -3.18
C VAL A 24 0.21 -10.42 -3.51
N ASN A 25 0.48 -10.98 -4.70
CA ASN A 25 1.82 -11.01 -5.26
C ASN A 25 2.17 -9.60 -5.77
N SER A 26 2.47 -8.69 -4.85
CA SER A 26 3.02 -7.38 -5.19
C SER A 26 4.48 -7.59 -5.61
N LYS A 27 4.71 -7.90 -6.89
CA LYS A 27 5.97 -7.51 -7.53
C LYS A 27 6.00 -5.98 -7.53
N ILE A 28 6.45 -5.39 -6.42
CA ILE A 28 6.76 -3.97 -6.34
C ILE A 28 7.99 -3.78 -7.23
N LYS A 29 7.76 -3.50 -8.52
CA LYS A 29 8.79 -2.98 -9.39
C LYS A 29 8.98 -1.53 -8.95
N ASN A 30 9.93 -1.30 -8.04
CA ASN A 30 10.36 0.03 -7.63
C ASN A 30 10.90 0.75 -8.88
N ASN A 31 10.03 1.46 -9.59
CA ASN A 31 10.40 2.29 -10.73
C ASN A 31 10.83 3.69 -10.24
N GLU A 32 11.38 3.79 -9.03
CA GLU A 32 12.02 5.00 -8.54
C GLU A 32 13.34 5.14 -9.28
N ARG A 33 13.34 5.98 -10.31
CA ARG A 33 14.55 6.28 -11.07
C ARG A 33 15.25 7.44 -10.35
N PRO A 34 16.54 7.31 -10.01
CA PRO A 34 17.29 8.42 -9.47
C PRO A 34 17.34 9.55 -10.51
N VAL A 35 17.17 10.79 -10.04
CA VAL A 35 17.36 11.98 -10.86
C VAL A 35 18.83 12.38 -10.71
N ALA A 36 19.62 12.13 -11.75
CA ALA A 36 21.03 12.53 -11.78
C ALA A 36 21.12 14.03 -12.10
N LEU A 37 21.70 14.80 -11.17
CA LEU A 37 22.05 16.20 -11.37
C LEU A 37 23.54 16.25 -11.71
N VAL A 38 23.87 16.29 -13.00
CA VAL A 38 25.25 16.35 -13.48
C VAL A 38 25.75 17.79 -13.38
N ASN A 39 26.88 17.99 -12.70
CA ASN A 39 27.62 19.25 -12.71
C ASN A 39 29.01 18.95 -13.29
N ASP A 40 29.28 19.45 -14.49
CA ASP A 40 30.47 19.10 -15.30
C ASP A 40 31.82 19.55 -14.70
N SER A 41 31.84 20.09 -13.47
CA SER A 41 33.04 20.64 -12.80
C SER A 41 33.36 20.03 -11.43
N LEU A 42 32.59 19.06 -10.91
CA LEU A 42 32.86 18.44 -9.61
C LEU A 42 32.91 16.91 -9.73
N GLU A 43 33.95 16.29 -9.16
CA GLU A 43 34.31 14.86 -9.21
C GLU A 43 33.30 13.87 -8.58
N TYR A 44 32.10 14.33 -8.21
CA TYR A 44 31.15 13.50 -7.46
C TYR A 44 29.70 13.71 -7.90
N GLU A 45 29.00 12.59 -8.04
CA GLU A 45 27.56 12.52 -8.30
C GLU A 45 26.81 12.26 -6.99
N ILE A 46 25.84 13.11 -6.68
CA ILE A 46 24.97 12.95 -5.50
C ILE A 46 23.62 12.41 -5.97
N THR A 47 23.31 11.18 -5.57
CA THR A 47 21.98 10.58 -5.79
C THR A 47 21.15 10.67 -4.51
N ILE A 48 20.02 11.36 -4.56
CA ILE A 48 19.07 11.45 -3.44
C ILE A 48 17.96 10.42 -3.67
N VAL A 49 17.82 9.47 -2.75
CA VAL A 49 16.77 8.44 -2.76
C VAL A 49 15.83 8.68 -1.58
N ASP A 50 14.59 9.07 -1.85
CA ASP A 50 13.54 9.19 -0.84
C ASP A 50 12.69 7.92 -0.80
N VAL A 51 13.21 6.92 -0.09
CA VAL A 51 12.54 5.65 0.14
C VAL A 51 11.28 5.88 0.98
N GLY A 52 10.14 5.89 0.31
CA GLY A 52 8.84 6.10 0.95
C GLY A 52 7.95 7.09 0.22
N PHE A 53 8.52 7.92 -0.66
CA PHE A 53 7.77 8.91 -1.43
C PHE A 53 6.58 8.29 -2.19
N ASN A 54 6.79 7.19 -2.91
CA ASN A 54 5.70 6.51 -3.61
C ASN A 54 4.66 5.87 -2.68
N SER A 55 5.07 5.39 -1.51
CA SER A 55 4.15 4.83 -0.53
C SER A 55 3.28 5.94 0.06
N TYR A 56 3.89 7.07 0.42
CA TYR A 56 3.21 8.27 0.88
C TYR A 56 2.20 8.77 -0.16
N LEU A 57 2.59 8.86 -1.44
CA LEU A 57 1.71 9.27 -2.54
C LEU A 57 0.46 8.37 -2.68
N LYS A 58 0.60 7.06 -2.43
CA LYS A 58 -0.50 6.10 -2.58
C LYS A 58 -1.39 5.99 -1.36
N THR A 59 -0.88 6.32 -0.17
CA THR A 59 -1.56 6.00 1.11
C THR A 59 -2.02 7.23 1.88
N ILE A 60 -1.22 8.30 1.89
CA ILE A 60 -1.41 9.47 2.75
C ILE A 60 -1.72 10.72 1.93
N ALA A 61 -1.07 10.87 0.76
CA ALA A 61 -1.15 12.07 -0.03
C ALA A 61 -2.59 12.34 -0.51
N ARG A 62 -3.03 13.58 -0.31
CA ARG A 62 -4.32 14.07 -0.76
C ARG A 62 -4.20 14.65 -2.18
N PRO A 63 -5.26 14.60 -3.00
CA PRO A 63 -5.21 15.11 -4.37
C PRO A 63 -4.92 16.61 -4.40
N ARG A 64 -4.42 17.10 -5.54
CA ARG A 64 -4.18 18.54 -5.73
C ARG A 64 -5.48 19.32 -5.52
N GLY A 65 -5.41 20.39 -4.74
CA GLY A 65 -6.58 21.21 -4.37
C GLY A 65 -7.42 20.66 -3.21
N PHE A 66 -7.01 19.57 -2.54
CA PHE A 66 -7.72 19.06 -1.36
C PHE A 66 -7.73 20.06 -0.19
N HIS A 67 -6.64 20.79 -0.01
CA HIS A 67 -6.58 21.88 0.96
C HIS A 67 -7.02 23.16 0.27
N SER A 68 -8.14 23.73 0.72
CA SER A 68 -8.48 25.11 0.36
C SER A 68 -7.56 26.05 1.14
N LEU A 69 -6.86 26.92 0.42
CA LEU A 69 -6.15 28.03 1.05
C LEU A 69 -7.22 28.94 1.64
N LYS A 70 -7.52 28.79 2.93
CA LYS A 70 -8.65 29.48 3.54
C LYS A 70 -8.36 30.97 3.80
N TYR A 71 -7.09 31.40 3.71
CA TYR A 71 -6.68 32.78 3.92
C TYR A 71 -5.42 33.08 3.08
N LEU A 72 -5.61 33.76 1.96
CA LEU A 72 -4.68 34.77 1.48
C LEU A 72 -5.43 36.09 1.45
#